data_AF-A0A653LDX9-F1
#
_entry.id   AF-A0A653LDX9-F1
#
_cell.length_a   1.000
_cell.length_b   1.000
_cell.length_c   1.000
_cell.angle_alpha   90.00
_cell.angle_beta   90.00
_cell.angle_gamma   90.00
#
_symmetry.space_group_name_H-M   'P 1'
#
loop_
_entity.id
_entity.type
_entity.pdbx_description
1 polymer ?
#
loop_
_entity_poly.entity_id
_entity_poly.type
_entity_poly.pdbx_seq_one_letter_code
_entity_poly.pdbx_strand_id
1 'polypeptide(L)'
;MNILPTPPTDSLYKFSAISGMLIIIFSLACYVYLTFQISNMQKTTTLMGQARLADKSIKEIDCRINAIKAGKVDECRYKEIKKENLQDELELLEIIKKNEISTIQEYDKFKTLSQPLRDNIDWVFNGVIYYIFMFIESLSCALLVFGFSGWYTNIQKPTNELTLLDLKIKRLELIKIEHEVKKISKHYRFSATRN
;
A
#
# COMPACT_ATOMS: atom_id res chain seq x y z
N MET A 1 41.24 22.32 -15.21
CA MET A 1 40.46 21.50 -16.18
C MET A 1 39.62 20.53 -15.37
N ASN A 2 38.30 20.55 -15.51
CA ASN A 2 37.46 19.51 -14.89
C ASN A 2 37.64 18.23 -15.71
N ILE A 3 38.25 17.22 -15.09
CA ILE A 3 38.67 15.96 -15.73
C ILE A 3 37.47 15.01 -15.95
N LEU A 4 36.32 15.32 -15.35
CA LEU A 4 35.11 14.52 -15.46
C LEU A 4 33.98 15.34 -16.08
N PRO A 5 33.19 14.76 -17.00
CA PRO A 5 31.97 15.39 -17.47
C PRO A 5 31.03 15.58 -16.28
N THR A 6 30.45 16.78 -16.15
CA THR A 6 29.40 17.02 -15.14
C THR A 6 28.25 16.05 -15.42
N PRO A 7 27.84 15.22 -14.44
CA PRO A 7 26.73 14.31 -14.65
C PRO A 7 25.46 15.09 -15.04
N PRO A 8 24.52 14.48 -15.78
CA PRO A 8 23.27 15.13 -16.16
C PRO A 8 22.43 15.39 -14.90
N THR A 9 22.61 16.57 -14.31
CA THR A 9 22.05 16.98 -13.02
C THR A 9 20.52 17.02 -13.03
N ASP A 10 19.92 17.34 -14.18
CA ASP A 10 18.46 17.30 -14.38
C ASP A 10 17.88 15.89 -14.16
N SER A 11 18.49 14.87 -14.77
CA SER A 11 18.06 13.48 -14.63
C SER A 11 18.21 12.98 -13.19
N LEU A 12 19.27 13.40 -12.49
CA LEU A 12 19.51 13.02 -11.10
C LEU A 12 18.45 13.61 -10.15
N TYR A 13 18.11 14.89 -10.31
CA TYR A 13 17.10 15.53 -9.47
C TYR A 13 15.70 14.93 -9.70
N LYS A 14 15.33 14.71 -10.96
CA LYS A 14 14.06 14.05 -11.32
C LYS A 14 14.00 12.62 -10.77
N PHE A 15 15.06 11.84 -10.93
CA PHE A 15 15.14 10.48 -10.39
C PHE A 15 14.98 10.49 -8.87
N SER A 16 15.71 11.35 -8.16
CA SER A 16 15.63 11.46 -6.70
C SER A 16 14.21 11.79 -6.22
N ALA A 17 13.54 12.76 -6.87
CA ALA A 17 12.17 13.14 -6.54
C ALA A 17 11.17 12.01 -6.77
N ILE A 18 11.26 11.33 -7.92
CA ILE A 18 10.37 10.22 -8.27
C ILE A 18 10.61 9.03 -7.33
N SER A 19 11.87 8.69 -7.06
CA SER A 19 12.23 7.63 -6.12
C SER A 19 11.70 7.91 -4.72
N GLY A 20 11.85 9.12 -4.20
CA GLY A 20 11.25 9.51 -2.91
C GLY A 20 9.73 9.32 -2.93
N MET A 21 9.04 9.85 -3.94
CA MET A 21 7.58 9.67 -4.05
C MET A 21 7.16 8.19 -4.07
N LEU A 22 7.85 7.35 -4.85
CA LEU A 22 7.58 5.91 -4.92
C LEU A 22 7.82 5.20 -3.59
N ILE A 23 8.90 5.56 -2.88
CA ILE A 23 9.20 5.00 -1.56
C ILE A 23 8.09 5.36 -0.56
N ILE A 24 7.55 6.60 -0.59
CA ILE A 24 6.43 6.99 0.28
C ILE A 24 5.19 6.12 -0.01
N ILE A 25 4.82 5.99 -1.29
CA ILE A 25 3.64 5.22 -1.71
C ILE A 25 3.79 3.76 -1.27
N PHE A 26 4.97 3.16 -1.51
CA PHE A 26 5.25 1.79 -1.14
C PHE A 26 5.26 1.59 0.38
N SER A 27 5.91 2.50 1.12
CA SER A 27 5.92 2.49 2.59
C SER A 27 4.49 2.51 3.16
N LEU A 28 3.63 3.38 2.63
CA LEU A 28 2.24 3.46 3.05
C LEU A 28 1.46 2.16 2.76
N ALA A 29 1.67 1.56 1.59
CA ALA A 29 1.06 0.27 1.26
C ALA A 29 1.51 -0.84 2.21
N CYS A 30 2.82 -0.89 2.54
CA CYS A 30 3.36 -1.81 3.52
C CYS A 30 2.77 -1.58 4.92
N TYR A 31 2.60 -0.33 5.34
CA TYR A 31 1.99 0.03 6.63
C TYR A 31 0.53 -0.43 6.73
N VAL A 32 -0.26 -0.21 5.67
CA VAL A 32 -1.65 -0.71 5.59
C VAL A 32 -1.69 -2.23 5.67
N TYR A 33 -0.82 -2.92 4.94
CA TYR A 33 -0.71 -4.38 4.98
C TYR A 33 -0.33 -4.89 6.37
N LEU A 34 0.63 -4.26 7.04
CA LEU A 34 1.02 -4.60 8.40
C LEU A 34 -0.17 -4.45 9.37
N THR A 35 -0.91 -3.35 9.26
CA THR A 35 -2.08 -3.08 10.09
C THR A 35 -3.18 -4.13 9.87
N PHE A 36 -3.41 -4.51 8.60
CA PHE A 36 -4.32 -5.61 8.26
C PHE A 36 -3.90 -6.93 8.92
N GLN A 37 -2.61 -7.25 8.88
CA GLN A 37 -2.06 -8.45 9.53
C GLN A 37 -2.23 -8.43 11.05
N ILE A 38 -1.96 -7.29 11.69
CA ILE A 38 -2.15 -7.11 13.14
C ILE A 38 -3.63 -7.35 13.51
N SER A 39 -4.56 -6.82 12.72
CA SER A 39 -6.00 -7.04 12.95
C SER A 39 -6.38 -8.52 12.83
N ASN A 40 -5.87 -9.24 11.82
CA ASN A 40 -6.11 -10.68 11.70
C ASN A 40 -5.54 -11.46 12.88
N MET A 41 -4.34 -11.12 13.35
CA MET A 41 -3.73 -11.78 14.51
C MET A 41 -4.52 -11.54 15.80
N GLN A 42 -5.07 -10.35 15.99
CA GLN A 42 -5.97 -10.06 17.11
C GLN A 42 -7.22 -10.95 17.06
N LYS A 43 -7.85 -11.08 15.87
CA LYS A 43 -8.99 -11.99 15.67
C LYS A 43 -8.63 -13.46 15.94
N THR A 44 -7.47 -13.92 15.48
CA THR A 44 -6.98 -15.27 15.79
C THR A 44 -6.85 -15.47 17.29
N THR A 45 -6.30 -14.49 18.00
CA THR A 45 -6.09 -14.56 19.46
C THR A 45 -7.43 -14.63 20.20
N THR A 46 -8.43 -13.85 19.80
CA THR A 46 -9.77 -13.90 20.40
C THR A 46 -10.49 -15.23 20.14
N LEU A 47 -10.36 -15.77 18.91
CA LEU A 47 -11.01 -17.02 18.52
C LEU A 47 -10.31 -18.26 19.08
N MET A 48 -9.03 -18.18 19.45
CA MET A 48 -8.25 -19.32 19.93
C MET A 48 -8.86 -19.98 21.17
N GLY A 49 -9.42 -19.19 22.09
CA GLY A 49 -10.11 -19.72 23.28
C GLY A 49 -11.39 -20.46 22.89
N GLN A 50 -12.19 -19.86 22.02
CA GLN A 50 -13.45 -20.44 21.54
C GLN A 50 -13.20 -21.73 20.75
N ALA A 51 -12.24 -21.75 19.83
CA ALA A 51 -11.89 -22.93 19.06
C ALA A 51 -11.40 -24.10 19.92
N ARG A 52 -10.69 -23.83 21.02
CA ARG A 52 -10.27 -24.86 21.99
C ARG A 52 -11.46 -25.47 22.74
N LEU A 53 -12.43 -24.64 23.12
CA LEU A 53 -13.66 -25.11 23.76
C LEU A 53 -14.52 -25.89 22.77
N ALA A 54 -14.63 -25.40 21.54
CA ALA A 54 -15.32 -26.06 20.43
C ALA A 54 -14.76 -27.46 20.14
N ASP A 55 -13.43 -27.61 20.04
CA ASP A 55 -12.79 -28.92 19.81
C ASP A 55 -13.09 -29.92 20.94
N LYS A 56 -13.13 -29.45 22.19
CA LYS A 56 -13.52 -30.28 23.32
C LYS A 56 -15.00 -30.67 23.25
N SER A 57 -15.88 -29.70 22.97
CA SER A 57 -17.31 -29.89 22.83
C SER A 57 -17.64 -30.92 21.74
N ILE A 58 -16.99 -30.81 20.56
CA ILE A 58 -17.17 -31.75 19.45
C ILE A 58 -16.85 -33.19 19.86
N LYS A 59 -15.77 -33.41 20.63
CA LYS A 59 -15.42 -34.76 21.11
C LYS A 59 -16.47 -35.32 22.06
N GLU A 60 -17.01 -34.49 22.94
CA GLU A 60 -18.09 -34.89 23.87
C GLU A 60 -19.40 -35.19 23.10
N ILE A 61 -19.75 -34.34 22.13
CA ILE A 61 -20.90 -34.53 21.23
C ILE A 61 -20.75 -35.81 20.40
N ASP A 62 -19.58 -36.05 19.81
CA ASP A 62 -19.32 -37.25 19.02
C ASP A 62 -19.41 -38.51 19.86
N CYS A 63 -18.90 -38.48 21.10
CA CYS A 63 -19.10 -39.61 22.01
C CYS A 63 -20.59 -39.85 22.28
N ARG A 64 -21.37 -38.79 22.52
CA ARG A 64 -22.81 -38.90 22.79
C ARG A 64 -23.60 -39.43 21.59
N ILE A 65 -23.36 -38.90 20.40
CA ILE A 65 -24.01 -39.35 19.16
C ILE A 65 -23.70 -40.84 18.92
N ASN A 66 -22.45 -41.26 19.09
CA ASN A 66 -22.05 -42.66 18.92
C ASN A 66 -22.68 -43.58 19.97
N ALA A 67 -22.77 -43.14 21.23
CA ALA A 67 -23.43 -43.90 22.30
C ALA A 67 -24.93 -44.10 22.03
N ILE A 68 -25.64 -43.06 21.58
CA ILE A 68 -27.05 -43.15 21.18
C ILE A 68 -27.23 -44.13 20.01
N LYS A 69 -26.39 -44.01 18.96
CA LYS A 69 -26.44 -44.91 17.79
C LYS A 69 -26.14 -46.38 18.15
N ALA A 70 -25.31 -46.62 19.16
CA ALA A 70 -25.00 -47.95 19.67
C ALA A 70 -26.03 -48.49 20.70
N GLY A 71 -27.09 -47.74 21.00
CA GLY A 71 -28.11 -48.12 21.99
C GLY A 71 -27.67 -47.98 23.46
N LYS A 72 -26.53 -47.33 23.72
CA LYS A 72 -25.96 -47.13 25.06
C LYS A 72 -26.34 -45.77 25.63
N VAL A 73 -27.56 -45.66 26.15
CA VAL A 73 -28.16 -44.37 26.53
C VAL A 73 -27.51 -43.72 27.77
N ASP A 74 -26.81 -44.48 28.60
CA ASP A 74 -26.20 -43.96 29.84
C ASP A 74 -24.75 -43.49 29.69
N GLU A 75 -24.09 -43.81 28.58
CA GLU A 75 -22.70 -43.41 28.33
C GLU A 75 -22.62 -41.99 27.73
N CYS A 76 -21.52 -41.27 28.04
CA CYS A 76 -21.14 -39.98 27.43
C CYS A 76 -22.21 -38.88 27.47
N ARG A 77 -22.91 -38.69 28.59
CA ARG A 77 -23.93 -37.63 28.71
C ARG A 77 -23.31 -36.23 28.53
N TYR A 78 -23.80 -35.51 27.53
CA TYR A 78 -23.47 -34.10 27.32
C TYR A 78 -24.23 -33.25 28.35
N LYS A 79 -23.49 -32.60 29.27
CA LYS A 79 -24.06 -32.00 30.50
C LYS A 79 -25.10 -30.91 30.24
N GLU A 80 -25.04 -30.27 29.08
CA GLU A 80 -25.85 -29.09 28.76
C GLU A 80 -27.20 -29.42 28.13
N ILE A 81 -27.43 -30.69 27.74
CA ILE A 81 -28.69 -31.11 27.10
C ILE A 81 -29.39 -32.13 28.00
N LYS A 82 -30.60 -31.77 28.44
CA LYS A 82 -31.54 -32.68 29.12
C LYS A 82 -32.80 -32.76 28.27
N LYS A 83 -32.83 -33.70 27.33
CA LYS A 83 -33.98 -33.98 26.48
C LYS A 83 -34.52 -35.36 26.82
N GLU A 84 -35.84 -35.50 26.88
CA GLU A 84 -36.51 -36.78 27.13
C GLU A 84 -36.60 -37.65 25.86
N ASN A 85 -36.63 -37.01 24.68
CA ASN A 85 -36.66 -37.69 23.39
C ASN A 85 -35.26 -37.78 22.76
N LEU A 86 -34.81 -39.00 22.47
CA LEU A 86 -33.50 -39.31 21.87
C LEU A 86 -33.34 -38.73 20.46
N GLN A 87 -34.42 -38.68 19.66
CA GLN A 87 -34.35 -38.17 18.29
C GLN A 87 -34.14 -36.65 18.27
N ASP A 88 -34.84 -35.93 19.15
CA ASP A 88 -34.67 -34.48 19.31
C ASP A 88 -33.32 -34.12 19.93
N GLU A 89 -32.78 -35.00 20.79
CA GLU A 89 -31.42 -34.88 21.33
C GLU A 89 -30.39 -34.99 20.21
N LEU A 90 -30.52 -35.98 19.32
CA LEU A 90 -29.62 -36.17 18.17
C LEU A 90 -29.62 -34.97 17.23
N GLU A 91 -30.79 -34.47 16.85
CA GLU A 91 -30.90 -33.30 15.96
C GLU A 91 -30.23 -32.06 16.57
N LEU A 92 -30.45 -31.82 17.86
CA LEU A 92 -29.84 -30.70 18.57
C LEU A 92 -28.31 -30.85 18.65
N LEU A 93 -27.81 -32.05 18.94
CA LEU A 93 -26.37 -32.35 18.97
C LEU A 93 -25.72 -32.10 17.60
N GLU A 94 -26.40 -32.46 16.51
CA GLU A 94 -25.91 -32.20 15.15
C GLU A 94 -25.87 -30.69 14.82
N ILE A 95 -26.88 -29.92 15.25
CA ILE A 95 -26.89 -28.45 15.10
C ILE A 95 -25.73 -27.81 15.88
N ILE A 96 -25.54 -28.19 17.15
CA ILE A 96 -24.46 -27.66 17.99
C ILE A 96 -23.11 -28.03 17.36
N LYS A 97 -22.91 -29.29 16.98
CA LYS A 97 -21.69 -29.74 16.30
C LYS A 97 -21.38 -28.91 15.06
N LYS A 98 -22.38 -28.60 14.24
CA LYS A 98 -22.20 -27.76 13.04
C LYS A 98 -21.72 -26.34 13.39
N ASN A 99 -22.27 -25.74 14.45
CA ASN A 99 -21.85 -24.41 14.91
C ASN A 99 -20.42 -24.43 15.46
N GLU A 100 -20.06 -25.46 16.22
CA GLU A 100 -18.69 -25.62 16.76
C GLU A 100 -17.67 -25.84 15.63
N ILE A 101 -18.01 -26.65 14.62
CA ILE A 101 -17.17 -26.81 13.42
C ILE A 101 -16.98 -25.47 12.70
N SER A 102 -18.04 -24.68 12.53
CA SER A 102 -17.95 -23.35 11.92
C SER A 102 -17.00 -22.43 12.71
N THR A 103 -17.01 -22.51 14.03
CA THR A 103 -16.13 -21.72 14.90
C THR A 103 -14.66 -22.10 14.70
N ILE A 104 -14.37 -23.41 14.60
CA ILE A 104 -13.02 -23.91 14.31
C ILE A 104 -12.57 -23.47 12.91
N GLN A 105 -13.45 -23.57 11.91
CA GLN A 105 -13.14 -23.13 10.54
C GLN A 105 -12.82 -21.64 10.46
N GLU A 106 -13.56 -20.81 11.19
CA GLU A 106 -13.29 -19.37 11.26
C GLU A 106 -11.93 -19.09 11.93
N TYR A 107 -11.62 -19.79 13.02
CA TYR A 107 -10.31 -19.72 13.66
C TYR A 107 -9.18 -20.11 12.69
N ASP A 108 -9.31 -21.23 11.97
CA ASP A 108 -8.29 -21.71 11.03
C ASP A 108 -8.08 -20.75 9.86
N LYS A 109 -9.14 -20.10 9.38
CA LYS A 109 -9.05 -19.03 8.37
C LYS A 109 -8.18 -17.88 8.87
N PHE A 110 -8.47 -17.32 10.04
CA PHE A 110 -7.71 -16.19 10.56
C PHE A 110 -6.29 -16.58 10.99
N LYS A 111 -6.11 -17.80 11.51
CA LYS A 111 -4.80 -18.37 11.82
C LYS A 111 -3.91 -18.43 10.58
N THR A 112 -4.45 -18.86 9.44
CA THR A 112 -3.72 -18.90 8.17
C THR A 112 -3.40 -17.48 7.67
N LEU A 113 -4.37 -16.56 7.74
CA LEU A 113 -4.17 -15.18 7.31
C LEU A 113 -3.11 -14.43 8.12
N SER A 114 -3.06 -14.67 9.44
CA SER A 114 -2.13 -14.01 10.37
C SER A 114 -0.77 -14.70 10.48
N GLN A 115 -0.58 -15.85 9.83
CA GLN A 115 0.64 -16.64 9.92
C GLN A 115 1.93 -15.85 9.58
N PRO A 116 1.99 -15.04 8.51
CA PRO A 116 3.20 -14.29 8.19
C PRO A 116 3.64 -13.33 9.31
N LEU A 117 2.68 -12.70 10.00
CA LEU A 117 2.97 -11.82 11.13
C LEU A 117 3.37 -12.63 12.37
N ARG A 118 2.67 -13.75 12.61
CA ARG A 118 2.93 -14.62 13.77
C ARG A 118 4.33 -15.22 13.73
N ASP A 119 4.81 -15.60 12.55
CA ASP A 119 6.15 -16.16 12.35
C ASP A 119 7.26 -15.09 12.55
N ASN A 120 6.90 -13.80 12.49
CA ASN A 120 7.81 -12.66 12.61
C ASN A 120 7.46 -11.73 13.78
N ILE A 121 6.72 -12.22 14.79
CA ILE A 121 6.09 -11.38 15.82
C ILE A 121 7.13 -10.58 16.62
N ASP A 122 8.26 -11.20 16.95
CA ASP A 122 9.33 -10.54 17.72
C ASP A 122 9.89 -9.35 16.95
N TRP A 123 10.13 -9.52 15.64
CA TRP A 123 10.68 -8.44 14.81
C TRP A 123 9.71 -7.27 14.66
N VAL A 124 8.41 -7.54 14.56
CA VAL A 124 7.37 -6.50 14.42
C VAL A 124 7.12 -5.77 15.74
N PHE A 125 7.00 -6.49 16.85
CA PHE A 125 6.58 -5.91 18.13
C PHE A 125 7.74 -5.40 19.01
N ASN A 126 8.99 -5.80 18.75
CA ASN A 126 10.17 -5.24 19.45
C ASN A 126 10.55 -3.82 18.99
N GLY A 127 9.68 -3.14 18.23
CA GLY A 127 9.88 -1.75 17.79
C GLY A 127 10.87 -1.57 16.63
N VAL A 128 11.60 -2.62 16.23
CA VAL A 128 12.57 -2.58 15.13
C VAL A 128 11.93 -2.09 13.83
N ILE A 129 10.73 -2.60 13.51
CA ILE A 129 10.01 -2.21 12.30
C ILE A 129 9.63 -0.73 12.29
N TYR A 130 9.28 -0.15 13.45
CA TYR A 130 8.91 1.25 13.56
C TYR A 130 10.09 2.17 13.24
N TYR A 131 11.27 1.85 13.79
CA TYR A 131 12.50 2.60 13.47
C TYR A 131 12.88 2.50 11.99
N ILE A 132 12.67 1.34 11.37
CA ILE A 132 12.90 1.15 9.94
C ILE A 132 11.94 2.02 9.11
N PHE A 133 10.64 2.03 9.44
CA PHE A 133 9.66 2.89 8.77
C PHE A 133 10.02 4.37 8.90
N MET A 134 10.32 4.83 10.12
CA MET A 134 10.74 6.21 10.38
C MET A 134 11.99 6.60 9.57
N PHE A 135 12.97 5.70 9.49
CA PHE A 135 14.18 5.93 8.70
C PHE A 135 13.89 6.01 7.20
N ILE A 136 13.11 5.07 6.66
CA ILE A 136 12.72 5.03 5.24
C ILE A 136 11.93 6.29 4.86
N GLU A 137 10.98 6.70 5.69
CA GLU A 137 10.19 7.91 5.46
C GLU A 137 11.06 9.17 5.50
N SER A 138 11.97 9.26 6.46
CA SER A 138 12.91 10.39 6.57
C SER A 138 13.83 10.49 5.34
N LEU A 139 14.40 9.36 4.91
CA LEU A 139 15.23 9.28 3.71
C LEU A 139 14.43 9.67 2.46
N SER A 140 13.19 9.20 2.39
CA SER A 140 12.31 9.47 1.26
C SER A 140 11.94 10.95 1.15
N CYS A 141 11.59 11.59 2.26
CA CYS A 141 11.36 13.03 2.34
C CYS A 141 12.61 13.81 1.94
N ALA A 142 13.80 13.38 2.39
CA ALA A 142 15.06 14.02 2.02
C ALA A 142 15.31 13.93 0.50
N LEU A 143 15.07 12.77 -0.13
CA LEU A 143 15.19 12.59 -1.58
C LEU A 143 14.20 13.46 -2.36
N LEU A 144 12.96 13.56 -1.88
CA LEU A 144 11.93 14.37 -2.50
C LEU A 144 12.29 15.86 -2.44
N VAL A 145 12.68 16.36 -1.26
CA VAL A 145 13.11 17.75 -1.08
C VAL A 145 14.36 18.05 -1.93
N PHE A 146 15.38 17.19 -1.86
CA PHE A 146 16.60 17.34 -2.65
C PHE A 146 16.31 17.37 -4.15
N GLY A 147 15.49 16.43 -4.64
CA GLY A 147 15.10 16.33 -6.04
C GLY A 147 14.32 17.54 -6.52
N PHE A 148 13.22 17.90 -5.84
CA PHE A 148 12.40 19.04 -6.26
C PHE A 148 13.12 20.38 -6.11
N SER A 149 13.77 20.63 -4.96
CA SER A 149 14.47 21.89 -4.74
C SER A 149 15.65 22.05 -5.68
N GLY A 150 16.45 20.99 -5.88
CA GLY A 150 17.59 20.99 -6.79
C GLY A 150 17.16 21.19 -8.24
N TRP A 151 16.12 20.47 -8.69
CA TRP A 151 15.58 20.65 -10.04
C TRP A 151 15.05 22.07 -10.27
N TYR A 152 14.24 22.58 -9.34
CA TYR A 152 13.62 23.89 -9.50
C TYR A 152 14.65 25.02 -9.55
N THR A 153 15.62 24.99 -8.63
CA THR A 153 16.62 26.07 -8.50
C THR A 153 17.68 26.02 -9.59
N ASN A 154 18.21 24.84 -9.92
CA ASN A 154 19.36 24.71 -10.81
C ASN A 154 18.99 24.47 -12.28
N ILE A 155 17.79 23.95 -12.57
CA ILE A 155 17.36 23.63 -13.93
C ILE A 155 16.20 24.52 -14.37
N GLN A 156 15.09 24.49 -13.63
CA GLN A 156 13.86 25.15 -14.07
C GLN A 156 14.01 26.68 -14.12
N LYS A 157 14.56 27.31 -13.07
CA LYS A 157 14.75 28.77 -13.03
C LYS A 157 15.65 29.29 -14.17
N PRO A 158 16.88 28.78 -14.37
CA PRO A 158 17.73 29.22 -15.49
C PRO A 158 17.08 28.97 -16.86
N THR A 159 16.40 27.83 -17.04
CA THR A 159 15.72 27.51 -18.29
C THR A 159 14.59 28.50 -18.59
N ASN A 160 13.82 28.89 -17.57
CA ASN A 160 12.77 29.90 -17.71
C ASN A 160 13.35 31.27 -18.12
N GLU A 161 14.46 31.68 -17.50
CA GLU A 161 15.14 32.93 -17.82
C GLU A 161 15.70 32.93 -19.25
N LEU A 162 16.35 31.84 -19.66
CA LEU A 162 16.85 31.65 -21.03
C LEU A 162 15.71 31.69 -22.05
N THR A 163 14.60 31.01 -21.77
CA THR A 163 13.42 31.01 -22.63
C THR A 163 12.85 32.42 -22.79
N LEU A 164 12.82 33.20 -21.71
CA LEU A 164 12.33 34.58 -21.74
C LEU A 164 13.26 35.51 -22.54
N LEU A 165 14.58 35.30 -22.46
CA LEU A 165 15.55 36.02 -23.28
C LEU A 165 15.44 35.65 -24.76
N ASP A 166 15.29 34.37 -25.09
CA ASP A 166 15.08 33.90 -26.47
C ASP A 166 13.81 34.51 -27.09
N LEU A 167 12.71 34.55 -26.33
CA LEU A 167 11.48 35.22 -26.75
C LEU A 167 11.69 36.72 -27.02
N LYS A 168 12.51 37.41 -26.21
CA LYS A 168 12.83 38.83 -26.44
C LYS A 168 13.68 39.02 -27.70
N ILE A 169 14.68 38.16 -27.92
CA ILE A 169 15.53 38.22 -29.12
C ILE A 169 14.68 38.03 -30.37
N LYS A 170 13.85 36.98 -30.41
CA LYS A 170 12.95 36.70 -31.55
C LYS A 170 12.00 37.86 -31.83
N ARG A 171 11.47 38.54 -30.80
CA ARG A 171 10.65 39.75 -30.98
C ARG A 171 11.43 40.91 -31.61
N LEU A 172 12.65 41.15 -31.15
CA LEU A 172 13.51 42.21 -31.71
C LEU A 172 13.92 41.90 -33.15
N GLU A 173 14.17 40.65 -33.47
CA GLU A 173 14.44 40.19 -34.84
C GLU A 173 13.24 40.42 -35.75
N LEU A 174 12.02 40.09 -35.30
CA LEU A 174 10.80 40.38 -36.05
C LEU A 174 10.64 41.88 -36.33
N ILE A 175 10.83 42.73 -35.32
CA ILE A 175 10.77 44.20 -35.49
C ILE A 175 11.82 44.69 -36.49
N LYS A 176 13.04 44.14 -36.43
CA LYS A 176 14.11 44.48 -37.37
C LYS A 176 13.71 44.10 -38.80
N ILE A 177 13.19 42.89 -39.00
CA ILE A 177 12.72 42.41 -40.31
C ILE A 177 11.58 43.30 -40.83
N GLU A 178 10.62 43.66 -39.99
CA GLU A 178 9.53 44.59 -40.36
C GLU A 178 10.05 45.95 -40.82
N HIS A 179 11.05 46.50 -40.12
CA HIS A 179 11.70 47.75 -40.51
C HIS A 179 12.43 47.63 -41.85
N GLU A 180 13.16 46.53 -42.08
CA GLU A 180 13.85 46.26 -43.34
C GLU A 180 12.87 46.13 -44.51
N VAL A 181 11.77 45.38 -44.33
CA VAL A 181 10.68 45.26 -45.32
C VAL A 181 10.03 46.61 -45.62
N LYS A 182 9.79 47.44 -44.60
CA LYS A 182 9.24 48.80 -44.78
C LYS A 182 10.18 49.71 -45.56
N LYS A 183 11.50 49.61 -45.33
CA LYS A 183 12.51 50.37 -46.07
C LYS A 183 12.57 49.94 -47.54
N ILE A 184 12.57 48.62 -47.79
CA ILE A 184 12.59 48.04 -49.13
C ILE A 184 11.32 48.42 -49.90
N SER A 185 10.14 48.24 -49.31
CA SER A 185 8.87 48.60 -49.96
C SER A 185 8.76 50.09 -50.27
N LYS A 186 9.25 50.97 -49.39
CA LYS A 186 9.35 52.41 -49.67
C LYS A 186 10.26 52.66 -50.87
N HIS A 187 11.44 52.04 -50.92
CA HIS A 187 12.36 52.17 -52.06
C HIS A 187 11.70 51.77 -53.39
N TYR A 188 11.01 50.61 -53.43
CA TYR A 188 10.29 50.15 -54.63
C TYR A 188 9.16 51.11 -55.08
N ARG A 189 8.42 51.72 -54.15
CA ARG A 189 7.39 52.73 -54.48
C ARG A 189 7.98 54.01 -55.07
N PHE A 190 9.16 54.44 -54.61
CA PHE A 190 9.85 55.62 -55.17
C PHE A 190 10.46 55.36 -56.54
N SER A 191 10.93 54.13 -56.82
CA SER A 191 11.41 53.77 -58.16
C SER A 191 10.28 53.61 -59.17
N ALA A 192 9.09 53.16 -58.75
CA ALA A 192 7.93 52.99 -59.64
C ALA A 192 7.27 54.31 -60.07
N THR A 193 7.51 55.41 -59.35
CA THR A 193 6.95 56.75 -59.67
C THR A 193 7.90 57.63 -60.49
N ARG A 194 9.12 57.15 -60.81
CA ARG A 194 10.12 57.86 -61.64
C ARG A 194 10.20 57.36 -63.09
N ASN A 195 9.43 56.33 -63.44
CA ASN A 195 9.21 55.88 -64.81
C ASN A 195 7.82 56.32 -65.26
#